data_AF-A0A9E1UWI8-F1
#
_entry.id   AF-A0A9E1UWI8-F1
#
_cell.length_a   1.000
_cell.length_b   1.000
_cell.length_c   1.000
_cell.angle_alpha   90.00
_cell.angle_beta   90.00
_cell.angle_gamma   90.00
#
_symmetry.space_group_name_H-M   'P 1'
#
loop_
_entity.id
_entity.type
_entity.pdbx_description
1 polymer ?
#
loop_
_entity_poly.entity_id
_entity_poly.type
_entity_poly.pdbx_seq_one_letter_code
_entity_poly.pdbx_strand_id
1 'polypeptide(L)'
;MRTRSPMEVFLTHRNSLTALSTDGRQEPVDLPLAGFARFVDFVAGSGATSCVLTGGEPTLHPDIASILALARKKKVEPVVETCGVLLDEVAELLVAEQVRVSWR
;
A
#
# COMPACT_ATOMS: atom_id res chain seq x y z
N MET A 1 26.97 5.92 6.85
CA MET A 1 25.80 6.45 6.11
C MET A 1 24.55 5.99 6.85
N ARG A 2 23.76 6.89 7.45
CA ARG A 2 22.46 6.51 8.04
C ARG A 2 21.51 6.23 6.88
N THR A 3 21.06 4.99 6.72
CA THR A 3 19.96 4.64 5.83
C THR A 3 18.73 5.40 6.31
N ARG A 4 18.20 6.32 5.49
CA ARG A 4 16.87 6.91 5.77
C ARG A 4 15.86 5.76 5.81
N SER A 5 15.02 5.72 6.84
CA SER A 5 13.90 4.79 6.87
C SER A 5 13.05 4.98 5.61
N PRO A 6 12.52 3.90 5.02
CA PRO A 6 11.61 4.00 3.88
C PRO A 6 10.38 4.83 4.28
N MET A 7 9.90 5.68 3.36
CA MET A 7 8.65 6.41 3.59
C MET A 7 7.49 5.45 3.44
N GLU A 8 6.74 5.23 4.51
CA GLU A 8 5.63 4.29 4.55
C GLU A 8 4.30 5.01 4.78
N VAL A 9 3.22 4.39 4.30
CA VAL A 9 1.86 4.85 4.52
C VAL A 9 0.95 3.67 4.82
N PHE A 10 0.17 3.81 5.88
CA PHE A 10 -0.86 2.85 6.26
C PHE A 10 -2.12 3.09 5.43
N LEU A 11 -2.54 2.11 4.62
CA LEU A 11 -3.68 2.24 3.71
C LEU A 11 -4.99 1.79 4.35
N THR A 12 -5.03 0.64 5.02
CA THR A 12 -6.29 0.04 5.47
C THR A 12 -6.11 -0.86 6.69
N HIS A 13 -7.14 -0.88 7.54
CA HIS A 13 -7.29 -1.84 8.64
C HIS A 13 -7.87 -3.19 8.20
N ARG A 14 -8.30 -3.35 6.94
CA ARG A 14 -8.77 -4.63 6.40
C ARG A 14 -7.65 -5.66 6.47
N ASN A 15 -8.01 -6.92 6.70
CA ASN A 15 -7.03 -7.98 6.88
C ASN A 15 -7.53 -9.32 6.29
N SER A 16 -6.76 -9.93 5.38
CA SER A 16 -7.07 -11.25 4.80
C SER A 16 -7.13 -12.37 5.84
N LEU A 17 -6.43 -12.19 6.96
CA LEU A 17 -6.31 -13.16 8.05
C LEU A 17 -7.08 -12.70 9.30
N THR A 18 -8.18 -11.96 9.14
CA THR A 18 -9.00 -11.44 10.26
C THR A 18 -9.34 -12.51 11.30
N ALA A 19 -9.54 -13.77 10.91
CA ALA A 19 -9.83 -14.88 11.82
C ALA A 19 -8.64 -15.27 12.73
N LEU A 20 -7.42 -14.89 12.36
CA LEU A 20 -6.16 -15.16 13.08
C LEU A 20 -5.63 -13.92 13.82
N SER A 21 -6.20 -12.74 13.58
CA SER A 21 -5.77 -11.50 14.24
C SER A 21 -6.30 -11.42 15.68
N THR A 22 -5.40 -11.06 16.59
CA THR A 22 -5.72 -10.79 18.00
C THR A 22 -6.42 -9.44 18.21
N ASP A 23 -6.27 -8.53 17.26
CA ASP A 23 -7.03 -7.28 17.21
C ASP A 23 -8.44 -7.65 16.74
N GLY A 24 -9.40 -7.67 17.67
CA GLY A 24 -10.80 -8.00 17.38
C GLY A 24 -11.36 -7.18 16.19
N ARG A 25 -12.48 -7.63 15.61
CA ARG A 25 -13.10 -7.02 14.40
C ARG A 25 -13.14 -5.48 14.49
N GLN A 26 -12.15 -4.82 13.90
CA GLN A 26 -12.16 -3.37 13.72
C GLN A 26 -13.02 -3.07 12.50
N GLU A 27 -13.86 -2.03 12.59
CA GLU A 27 -14.49 -1.50 11.38
C GLU A 27 -13.40 -1.07 10.39
N PRO A 28 -13.53 -1.41 9.10
CA PRO A 28 -12.56 -1.00 8.10
C PRO A 28 -12.40 0.52 8.10
N VAL A 29 -11.19 0.99 8.43
CA VAL A 29 -10.78 2.38 8.21
C VAL A 29 -9.78 2.38 7.07
N ASP A 30 -10.13 3.09 6.01
CA ASP A 30 -9.40 3.16 4.75
C ASP A 30 -8.86 4.59 4.57
N LEU A 31 -7.61 4.74 4.14
CA LEU A 31 -7.01 6.03 3.81
C LEU A 31 -7.69 6.59 2.54
N PRO A 32 -8.41 7.73 2.63
CA PRO A 32 -9.05 8.29 1.44
C PRO A 32 -8.03 8.57 0.34
N LEU A 33 -8.40 8.35 -0.92
CA LEU A 33 -7.51 8.58 -2.08
C LEU A 33 -6.89 9.99 -2.08
N ALA A 34 -7.64 11.01 -1.65
CA ALA A 34 -7.13 12.37 -1.50
C ALA A 34 -6.03 12.49 -0.41
N GLY A 35 -6.11 11.68 0.64
CA GLY A 35 -5.06 11.55 1.64
C GLY A 35 -3.79 10.92 1.06
N PHE A 36 -3.95 9.83 0.31
CA PHE A 36 -2.84 9.21 -0.41
C PHE A 36 -2.20 10.17 -1.44
N ALA A 37 -3.00 10.97 -2.15
CA ALA A 37 -2.52 11.99 -3.08
C ALA A 37 -1.57 13.00 -2.41
N ARG A 38 -1.94 13.49 -1.23
CA ARG A 38 -1.07 14.39 -0.44
C ARG A 38 0.21 13.71 0.01
N PHE A 39 0.12 12.44 0.42
CA PHE A 39 1.29 11.66 0.82
C PHE A 39 2.27 11.48 -0.34
N VAL A 40 1.80 11.05 -1.51
CA VAL A 40 2.69 10.83 -2.65
C VAL A 40 3.30 12.13 -3.18
N ASP A 41 2.56 13.25 -3.09
CA ASP A 41 3.11 14.59 -3.40
C ASP A 41 4.27 14.95 -2.45
N PHE A 42 4.13 14.62 -1.17
CA PHE A 42 5.21 14.78 -0.19
C PHE A 42 6.41 13.89 -0.51
N VAL A 43 6.19 12.61 -0.84
CA VAL A 43 7.28 11.67 -1.20
C VAL A 43 8.04 12.21 -2.41
N ALA A 44 7.33 12.59 -3.47
CA ALA A 44 7.94 13.16 -4.68
C ALA A 44 8.71 14.46 -4.39
N GLY A 45 8.17 15.35 -3.55
CA GLY A 45 8.83 16.58 -3.14
C GLY A 45 10.07 16.38 -2.25
N SER A 46 10.18 15.23 -1.59
CA SER A 46 11.32 14.90 -0.71
C SER A 46 12.55 14.36 -1.45
N GLY A 47 12.40 14.06 -2.75
CA GLY A 47 13.42 13.40 -3.57
C GLY A 47 13.48 11.87 -3.38
N ALA A 48 12.58 11.29 -2.58
CA ALA A 48 12.42 9.84 -2.51
C ALA A 48 11.76 9.30 -3.79
N THR A 49 12.21 8.13 -4.23
CA THR A 49 11.72 7.49 -5.47
C THR A 49 10.74 6.36 -5.20
N SER A 50 10.55 5.96 -3.94
CA SER A 50 9.70 4.84 -3.56
C SER A 50 8.99 5.07 -2.24
N CYS A 51 7.86 4.41 -2.04
CA CYS A 51 7.16 4.35 -0.77
C CYS A 51 6.65 2.94 -0.46
N VAL A 52 6.50 2.62 0.83
CA VAL A 52 5.94 1.34 1.28
C VAL A 52 4.46 1.54 1.59
N LEU A 53 3.61 0.74 0.94
CA LEU A 53 2.18 0.64 1.21
C LEU A 53 2.00 -0.47 2.24
N THR A 54 1.63 -0.10 3.47
CA THR A 54 1.39 -1.02 4.59
C THR A 54 -0.05 -0.89 5.10
N GLY A 55 -0.43 -1.69 6.10
CA GLY A 55 -1.80 -1.86 6.56
C GLY A 55 -1.97 -3.19 7.28
N GLY A 56 -3.23 -3.60 7.47
CA GLY A 56 -3.56 -5.00 7.73
C GLY A 56 -3.20 -5.86 6.51
N GLU A 57 -3.94 -5.66 5.42
CA GLU A 57 -3.61 -6.14 4.07
C GLU A 57 -3.87 -5.00 3.07
N PRO A 58 -2.83 -4.27 2.62
CA PRO A 58 -2.95 -3.08 1.78
C PRO A 58 -3.73 -3.33 0.49
N THR A 59 -3.63 -4.55 -0.04
CA THR A 59 -4.28 -4.92 -1.29
C THR A 59 -5.81 -5.01 -1.19
N LEU A 60 -6.37 -5.05 0.02
CA LEU A 60 -7.82 -5.01 0.25
C LEU A 60 -8.39 -3.58 0.26
N HIS A 61 -7.56 -2.55 0.09
CA HIS A 61 -8.04 -1.18 0.00
C HIS A 61 -8.93 -1.02 -1.25
N PRO A 62 -10.16 -0.46 -1.14
CA PRO A 62 -11.10 -0.39 -2.25
C PRO A 62 -10.56 0.38 -3.47
N ASP A 63 -9.72 1.39 -3.21
CA ASP A 63 -9.07 2.19 -4.26
C ASP A 63 -7.65 1.73 -4.63
N ILE A 64 -7.23 0.48 -4.34
CA ILE A 64 -5.84 0.04 -4.53
C ILE A 64 -5.32 0.31 -5.97
N ALA A 65 -6.12 0.05 -7.00
CA ALA A 65 -5.74 0.34 -8.39
C ALA A 65 -5.49 1.84 -8.62
N SER A 66 -6.35 2.71 -8.08
CA SER A 66 -6.22 4.16 -8.17
C SER A 66 -4.98 4.67 -7.42
N ILE A 67 -4.68 4.06 -6.26
CA ILE A 67 -3.48 4.35 -5.44
C ILE A 67 -2.20 4.03 -6.24
N LEU A 68 -2.11 2.82 -6.80
CA LEU A 68 -0.97 2.39 -7.62
C LEU A 68 -0.78 3.29 -8.85
N ALA A 69 -1.88 3.58 -9.56
CA ALA A 69 -1.85 4.47 -10.72
C ALA A 69 -1.39 5.89 -10.36
N LEU A 70 -1.79 6.41 -9.20
CA LEU A 70 -1.40 7.74 -8.74
C LEU A 70 0.09 7.78 -8.34
N ALA A 71 0.59 6.74 -7.67
CA ALA A 71 2.01 6.60 -7.34
C ALA A 71 2.88 6.67 -8.60
N ARG A 72 2.52 5.86 -9.60
CA ARG A 72 3.19 5.85 -10.92
C ARG A 72 3.12 7.19 -11.62
N LYS A 73 1.95 7.85 -11.64
CA LYS A 73 1.79 9.20 -12.23
C LYS A 73 2.74 10.22 -11.61
N LYS A 74 3.04 10.05 -10.32
CA LYS A 74 3.97 10.90 -9.55
C LYS A 74 5.42 10.40 -9.59
N LYS A 75 5.71 9.35 -10.35
CA LYS A 75 7.03 8.70 -10.47
C LYS A 75 7.57 8.22 -9.11
N VAL A 76 6.67 7.80 -8.23
CA VAL A 76 7.00 7.15 -6.96
C VAL A 76 6.67 5.68 -7.12
N GLU A 77 7.67 4.82 -6.92
CA GLU A 77 7.54 3.37 -6.98
C GLU A 77 6.85 2.84 -5.70
N PRO A 78 5.64 2.29 -5.78
CA PRO A 78 5.01 1.68 -4.63
C PRO A 78 5.61 0.29 -4.37
N VAL A 79 5.91 0.01 -3.10
CA VAL A 79 6.23 -1.33 -2.59
C VAL A 79 5.07 -1.78 -1.72
N VAL A 80 4.37 -2.83 -2.12
CA VAL A 80 3.23 -3.37 -1.34
C VAL A 80 3.75 -4.37 -0.32
N GLU A 81 3.50 -4.10 0.96
CA GLU A 81 3.75 -5.07 2.04
C GLU A 81 2.52 -5.96 2.22
N THR A 82 2.66 -7.27 2.00
CA THR A 82 1.53 -8.21 1.96
C THR A 82 1.84 -9.52 2.67
N CYS A 83 0.80 -10.21 3.15
CA CYS A 83 0.92 -11.58 3.67
C CYS A 83 0.88 -12.64 2.57
N GLY A 84 0.62 -12.26 1.31
CA GLY A 84 0.62 -13.17 0.16
C GLY A 84 -0.67 -13.95 -0.07
N VAL A 85 -1.66 -13.84 0.82
CA VAL A 85 -2.99 -14.42 0.62
C VAL A 85 -3.85 -13.41 -0.14
N LEU A 86 -3.76 -13.47 -1.47
CA LEU A 86 -4.39 -12.53 -2.40
C LEU A 86 -5.59 -13.15 -3.11
N LEU A 87 -6.52 -12.30 -3.53
CA LEU A 87 -7.50 -12.66 -4.56
C LEU A 87 -6.80 -12.69 -5.93
N ASP A 88 -7.24 -13.56 -6.83
CA ASP A 88 -6.61 -13.71 -8.16
C ASP A 88 -6.56 -12.38 -8.93
N GLU A 89 -7.66 -11.62 -8.93
CA GLU A 89 -7.75 -10.30 -9.56
C GLU A 89 -6.73 -9.28 -9.01
N VAL A 90 -6.40 -9.38 -7.74
CA VAL A 90 -5.40 -8.52 -7.09
C VAL A 90 -4.00 -8.96 -7.51
N ALA A 91 -3.73 -10.27 -7.55
CA ALA A 91 -2.45 -10.78 -8.02
C ALA A 91 -2.19 -10.37 -9.48
N GLU A 92 -3.20 -10.49 -10.34
CA GLU A 92 -3.14 -10.04 -11.74
C GLU A 92 -2.86 -8.52 -11.83
N LEU A 93 -3.53 -7.70 -11.01
CA LEU A 93 -3.29 -6.25 -10.94
C LEU A 93 -1.83 -5.95 -10.58
N LEU A 94 -1.28 -6.59 -9.55
CA LEU A 94 0.10 -6.34 -9.11
C LEU A 94 1.12 -6.72 -10.19
N VAL A 95 0.88 -7.81 -10.93
CA VAL A 95 1.73 -8.21 -12.07
C VAL A 95 1.60 -7.20 -13.21
N ALA A 96 0.38 -6.82 -13.59
CA ALA A 96 0.13 -5.88 -14.69
C ALA A 96 0.76 -4.51 -14.41
N GLU A 97 0.70 -4.06 -13.16
CA GLU A 97 1.27 -2.79 -12.70
C GLU A 97 2.77 -2.90 -12.36
N GLN A 98 3.38 -4.09 -12.48
CA GLN A 98 4.79 -4.39 -12.17
C GLN A 98 5.19 -3.91 -10.75
N VAL A 99 4.29 -4.10 -9.79
CA VAL A 99 4.46 -3.63 -8.42
C VAL A 99 5.45 -4.51 -7.68
N ARG A 100 6.40 -3.89 -6.98
CA ARG A 100 7.29 -4.60 -6.07
C ARG A 100 6.52 -5.00 -4.83
N VAL A 101 6.64 -6.27 -4.43
CA VAL A 101 6.06 -6.78 -3.18
C VAL A 101 7.13 -7.04 -2.13
N SER A 102 6.76 -6.83 -0.86
CA SER A 102 7.52 -7.21 0.32
C SER A 102 6.66 -8.12 1.19
N TRP A 103 7.24 -9.19 1.72
CA TRP A 103 6.55 -10.17 2.54
C TRP A 103 6.65 -9.79 4.03
N ARG A 104 5.55 -9.92 4.77
CA ARG A 104 5.48 -9.77 6.22
C ARG A 104 5.34 -11.13 6.92
#